data_AF-A0A2N6D7G3-F1
#
_entry.id   AF-A0A2N6D7G3-F1
#
_cell.length_a   1.000
_cell.length_b   1.000
_cell.length_c   1.000
_cell.angle_alpha   90.00
_cell.angle_beta   90.00
_cell.angle_gamma   90.00
#
_symmetry.space_group_name_H-M   'P 1'
#
loop_
_entity.id
_entity.type
_entity.pdbx_description
1 polymer ?
#
loop_
_entity_poly.entity_id
_entity_poly.type
_entity_poly.pdbx_seq_one_letter_code
_entity_poly.pdbx_strand_id
1 'polypeptide(L)'
;MKKGFTLLEVLIALAVLSISMLGVYRLSAISVDTSAYALQKTIVVESGYQRVLEIINYPGKVFKENGKNALGYEVNYKSSQQPTLFPGVEEITLTAEYDGVESSYVYYERD
;
A
#
# COMPACT_ATOMS: atom_id res chain seq x y z
N MET A 1 -4.04 -35.83 -49.93
CA MET A 1 -5.29 -35.48 -49.22
C MET A 1 -5.02 -34.29 -48.31
N LYS A 2 -5.55 -33.10 -48.63
CA LYS A 2 -5.53 -31.95 -47.71
C LYS A 2 -6.77 -32.07 -46.82
N LYS A 3 -6.62 -32.50 -45.56
CA LYS A 3 -7.71 -32.42 -44.57
C LYS A 3 -7.79 -30.96 -44.12
N GLY A 4 -8.88 -30.27 -44.48
CA GLY A 4 -9.18 -28.94 -43.97
C GLY A 4 -9.81 -29.02 -42.58
N PHE A 5 -9.80 -27.91 -41.84
CA PHE A 5 -10.50 -27.78 -40.57
C PHE A 5 -12.01 -27.78 -40.80
N THR A 6 -12.74 -28.49 -39.94
CA THR A 6 -14.20 -28.43 -39.90
C THR A 6 -14.65 -27.10 -39.28
N LEU A 7 -15.85 -26.64 -39.66
CA LEU A 7 -16.46 -25.43 -39.08
C LEU A 7 -16.55 -25.53 -37.55
N LEU A 8 -16.83 -26.74 -37.03
CA LEU A 8 -16.93 -27.01 -35.60
C LEU A 8 -15.59 -26.78 -34.88
N GLU A 9 -14.48 -27.24 -35.45
CA GLU A 9 -13.14 -27.04 -34.86
C GLU A 9 -12.76 -25.56 -34.83
N VAL A 10 -13.13 -24.80 -35.87
CA VAL A 10 -12.90 -23.35 -35.90
C VAL A 10 -13.72 -22.65 -34.81
N LEU A 11 -14.98 -23.04 -34.61
CA LEU A 11 -15.82 -22.49 -33.55
C LEU A 11 -15.29 -22.81 -32.16
N ILE A 12 -14.81 -24.03 -31.93
CA ILE A 12 -14.18 -24.42 -30.67
C ILE A 12 -12.91 -23.60 -30.44
N ALA A 13 -12.06 -23.45 -31.46
CA ALA A 13 -10.83 -22.65 -31.36
C ALA A 13 -11.12 -21.18 -31.03
N LEU A 14 -12.15 -20.59 -31.64
CA LEU A 14 -12.57 -19.21 -31.34
C LEU A 14 -13.14 -19.07 -29.93
N ALA A 15 -13.88 -20.06 -29.44
CA ALA A 15 -14.39 -20.08 -28.07
C ALA A 15 -13.26 -20.18 -27.03
N VAL A 16 -12.26 -21.04 -27.27
CA VAL A 16 -11.09 -21.14 -26.39
C VAL A 16 -10.27 -19.85 -26.42
N LEU A 17 -10.09 -19.25 -27.60
CA LEU A 17 -9.37 -17.99 -27.76
C LEU A 17 -10.06 -16.85 -27.00
N SER A 18 -11.39 -16.74 -27.08
CA SER A 18 -12.13 -15.68 -26.42
C SER A 18 -12.05 -15.79 -24.88
N ILE A 19 -12.17 -17.01 -24.34
CA ILE A 19 -11.97 -17.27 -22.91
C ILE A 19 -10.54 -16.92 -22.48
N SER A 20 -9.54 -17.31 -23.28
CA SER A 20 -8.13 -17.02 -23.00
C SER A 20 -7.86 -15.52 -22.98
N MET A 21 -8.39 -14.76 -23.94
CA MET A 21 -8.25 -13.30 -23.96
C MET A 21 -8.92 -12.63 -22.77
N LEU A 22 -10.10 -13.11 -22.35
CA LEU A 22 -10.76 -12.60 -21.15
C LEU A 22 -9.91 -12.84 -19.90
N GLY A 23 -9.28 -14.01 -19.80
CA GLY A 23 -8.35 -14.34 -18.72
C GLY A 23 -7.15 -13.39 -18.69
N VAL A 24 -6.49 -13.18 -19.83
CA VAL A 24 -5.36 -12.24 -19.95
C VAL A 24 -5.78 -10.83 -19.57
N TYR A 25 -6.94 -10.35 -20.05
CA TYR A 25 -7.45 -9.02 -19.72
C TYR A 25 -7.65 -8.84 -18.21
N ARG A 26 -8.25 -9.83 -17.54
CA ARG A 26 -8.47 -9.80 -16.09
C ARG A 26 -7.16 -9.80 -15.31
N LEU A 27 -6.19 -10.62 -15.70
CA LEU A 27 -4.87 -10.65 -15.07
C LEU A 27 -4.15 -9.32 -15.22
N SER A 28 -4.20 -8.69 -16.40
CA SER A 28 -3.62 -7.37 -16.63
C SER A 28 -4.26 -6.31 -15.74
N ALA A 29 -5.60 -6.30 -15.62
CA ALA A 29 -6.31 -5.37 -14.73
C ALA A 29 -5.86 -5.54 -13.27
N ILE A 30 -5.85 -6.79 -12.77
CA ILE A 30 -5.39 -7.10 -11.40
C ILE A 30 -3.94 -6.67 -11.19
N SER A 31 -3.06 -6.86 -12.19
CA SER A 31 -1.67 -6.44 -12.10
C SER A 31 -1.51 -4.92 -11.97
N VAL A 32 -2.34 -4.14 -12.67
CA VAL A 32 -2.34 -2.68 -12.56
C VAL A 32 -2.82 -2.25 -11.18
N ASP A 33 -3.93 -2.82 -10.70
CA ASP A 33 -4.49 -2.50 -9.38
C ASP A 33 -3.49 -2.84 -8.26
N THR A 34 -2.83 -4.00 -8.36
CA THR A 34 -1.82 -4.44 -7.39
C THR A 34 -0.61 -3.51 -7.40
N SER A 35 -0.17 -3.06 -8.59
CA SER A 35 0.93 -2.11 -8.73
C SER A 35 0.61 -0.76 -8.10
N ALA A 36 -0.61 -0.25 -8.34
CA ALA A 36 -1.08 1.00 -7.74
C ALA A 36 -1.11 0.89 -6.20
N TYR A 37 -1.68 -0.20 -5.67
CA TYR A 37 -1.70 -0.45 -4.23
C TYR A 37 -0.28 -0.58 -3.64
N ALA A 38 0.63 -1.28 -4.30
CA ALA A 38 2.00 -1.42 -3.85
C ALA A 38 2.74 -0.07 -3.78
N LEU A 39 2.49 0.81 -4.75
CA LEU A 39 3.04 2.17 -4.77
C LEU A 39 2.47 3.00 -3.61
N GLN A 40 1.14 3.01 -3.42
CA GLN A 40 0.49 3.68 -2.29
C GLN A 40 1.05 3.17 -0.96
N LYS A 41 1.17 1.85 -0.79
CA LYS A 41 1.71 1.24 0.43
C LYS A 41 3.16 1.63 0.67
N THR A 42 3.99 1.66 -0.37
CA THR A 42 5.40 2.10 -0.27
C THR A 42 5.48 3.55 0.20
N ILE A 43 4.67 4.44 -0.37
CA ILE A 43 4.59 5.86 0.04
C ILE A 43 4.25 5.98 1.52
N VAL A 44 3.20 5.30 1.99
CA VAL A 44 2.77 5.36 3.39
C VAL A 44 3.85 4.79 4.30
N VAL A 45 4.50 3.71 3.87
CA VAL A 45 5.53 3.05 4.67
C VAL A 45 6.74 3.96 4.84
N GLU A 46 7.30 4.46 3.74
CA GLU A 46 8.45 5.36 3.75
C GLU A 46 8.17 6.62 4.57
N SER A 47 7.03 7.26 4.32
CA SER A 47 6.67 8.53 4.97
C SER A 47 6.40 8.35 6.46
N GLY A 48 5.73 7.24 6.84
CA GLY A 48 5.51 6.89 8.25
C GLY A 48 6.83 6.59 8.97
N TYR A 49 7.74 5.83 8.36
CA TYR A 49 9.04 5.53 8.94
C TYR A 49 9.90 6.79 9.09
N GLN A 50 9.94 7.65 8.07
CA GLN A 50 10.61 8.94 8.16
C GLN A 50 10.06 9.78 9.31
N ARG A 51 8.72 9.82 9.47
CA ARG A 51 8.09 10.54 10.57
C ARG A 51 8.49 10.01 11.94
N VAL A 52 8.53 8.68 12.12
CA VAL A 52 9.01 8.07 13.37
C VAL A 52 10.45 8.51 13.66
N LEU A 53 11.33 8.47 12.66
CA LEU A 53 12.71 8.94 12.82
C LEU A 53 12.79 10.44 13.17
N GLU A 54 11.94 11.28 12.58
CA GLU A 54 11.89 12.70 12.91
C GLU A 54 11.47 12.92 14.37
N ILE A 55 10.48 12.17 14.87
CA ILE A 55 10.01 12.27 16.26
C ILE A 55 11.12 11.86 17.23
N ILE A 56 11.76 10.71 16.98
CA ILE A 56 12.84 10.18 17.83
C ILE A 56 14.06 11.12 17.85
N ASN A 57 14.43 11.70 16.70
CA ASN A 57 15.63 12.54 16.62
C ASN A 57 15.39 14.00 17.07
N TYR A 58 14.14 14.46 17.11
CA TYR A 58 13.78 15.82 17.51
C TYR A 58 12.64 15.81 18.56
N PRO A 59 12.89 15.25 19.75
CA PRO A 59 11.90 15.18 20.81
C PRO A 59 11.46 16.60 21.23
N GLY A 60 10.15 16.82 21.33
CA GLY A 60 9.55 18.11 21.70
C GLY A 60 9.14 19.02 20.54
N LYS A 61 9.41 18.63 19.29
CA LYS A 61 8.87 19.35 18.12
C LYS A 61 7.42 18.90 17.86
N VAL A 62 6.49 19.85 17.76
CA VAL A 62 5.12 19.56 17.34
C VAL A 62 5.11 19.35 15.83
N PHE A 63 4.90 18.11 15.41
CA PHE A 63 4.76 17.74 14.00
C PHE A 63 3.32 17.95 13.54
N LYS A 64 3.15 18.48 12.32
CA LYS A 64 1.81 18.63 11.72
C LYS A 64 1.23 17.25 11.38
N GLU A 65 -0.07 17.10 11.60
CA GLU A 65 -0.85 15.91 11.23
C GLU A 65 -0.87 15.68 9.72
N ASN A 66 -0.68 16.70 8.89
CA ASN A 66 -0.55 16.54 7.44
C ASN A 66 0.83 17.04 6.99
N GLY A 67 1.49 16.27 6.13
CA GLY A 67 2.81 16.60 5.62
C GLY A 67 3.05 16.03 4.23
N LYS A 68 3.85 16.75 3.43
CA LYS A 68 4.33 16.24 2.15
C LYS A 68 5.56 15.38 2.36
N ASN A 69 5.59 14.21 1.74
CA ASN A 69 6.78 13.38 1.70
C ASN A 69 7.81 13.92 0.69
N ALA A 70 8.99 13.28 0.61
CA ALA A 70 10.07 13.68 -0.30
C ALA A 70 9.66 13.69 -1.79
N LEU A 71 8.62 12.92 -2.13
CA LEU A 71 8.06 12.80 -3.49
C LEU A 71 6.90 13.78 -3.74
N GLY A 72 6.53 14.59 -2.76
CA GLY A 72 5.48 15.62 -2.87
C GLY A 72 4.06 15.14 -2.58
N TYR A 73 3.86 13.88 -2.20
CA TYR A 73 2.55 13.33 -1.81
C TYR A 73 2.16 13.78 -0.41
N GLU A 74 0.91 14.21 -0.24
CA GLU A 74 0.36 14.63 1.04
C GLU A 74 -0.15 13.42 1.82
N VAL A 75 0.51 13.12 2.94
CA VAL A 75 0.21 11.99 3.83
C VAL A 75 -0.33 12.54 5.14
N ASN A 76 -1.37 11.90 5.66
CA ASN A 76 -1.98 12.21 6.95
C ASN A 76 -1.37 11.31 8.03
N TYR A 77 -1.16 11.86 9.21
CA TYR A 77 -0.53 11.21 10.35
C TYR A 77 -1.42 11.37 11.57
N LYS A 78 -1.67 10.27 12.28
CA LYS A 78 -2.38 10.25 13.56
C LYS A 78 -1.48 9.56 14.58
N SER A 79 -1.31 10.16 15.75
CA SER A 79 -0.54 9.56 16.84
C SER A 79 -1.43 9.32 18.05
N SER A 80 -1.24 8.19 18.71
CA SER A 80 -1.92 7.81 19.96
C SER A 80 -0.88 7.33 20.95
N GLN A 81 -0.91 7.86 22.16
CA GLN A 81 -0.04 7.46 23.26
C GLN A 81 -0.85 6.61 24.24
N GLN A 82 -0.26 5.51 24.68
CA GLN A 82 -0.83 4.63 25.70
C GLN A 82 0.22 4.34 26.77
N PRO A 83 -0.13 4.43 28.07
CA PRO A 83 0.80 4.07 29.13
C PRO A 83 1.08 2.56 29.09
N THR A 84 2.35 2.19 29.24
CA THR A 84 2.73 0.77 29.35
C THR A 84 2.69 0.28 30.80
N LEU A 85 2.91 -1.02 30.99
CA LEU A 85 3.10 -1.63 32.31
C LEU A 85 4.41 -1.19 33.00
N PHE A 86 5.34 -0.58 32.26
CA PHE A 86 6.62 -0.12 32.79
C PHE A 86 6.54 1.37 33.17
N PRO A 87 6.87 1.73 34.43
CA PRO A 87 6.84 3.13 34.86
C PRO A 87 7.79 3.99 34.03
N GLY A 88 7.27 5.10 33.51
CA GLY A 88 8.02 6.05 32.68
C GLY A 88 8.30 5.58 31.26
N VAL A 89 7.55 4.59 30.75
CA VAL A 89 7.59 4.19 29.34
C VAL A 89 6.19 4.32 28.74
N GLU A 90 6.07 5.13 27.70
CA GLU A 90 4.85 5.29 26.91
C GLU A 90 4.98 4.53 25.59
N GLU A 91 3.90 3.86 25.17
CA GLU A 91 3.77 3.27 23.84
C GLU A 91 3.11 4.30 22.92
N ILE A 92 3.78 4.60 21.82
CA ILE A 92 3.31 5.54 20.82
C ILE A 92 2.98 4.77 19.55
N THR A 93 1.72 4.84 19.15
CA THR A 93 1.23 4.34 17.86
C THR A 93 1.09 5.50 16.89
N LEU A 94 1.89 5.50 15.83
CA LEU A 94 1.79 6.42 14.70
C LEU A 94 1.14 5.72 13.51
N THR A 95 0.00 6.20 13.06
CA THR A 95 -0.66 5.75 11.84
C THR A 95 -0.45 6.79 10.74
N ALA A 96 0.15 6.36 9.63
CA ALA A 96 0.23 7.13 8.39
C ALA A 96 -0.84 6.66 7.41
N GLU A 97 -1.47 7.58 6.69
CA GLU A 97 -2.62 7.34 5.80
C GLU A 97 -2.45 8.13 4.50
N TYR A 98 -2.60 7.45 3.36
CA TYR A 98 -2.60 8.05 2.03
C TYR A 98 -3.56 7.28 1.11
N ASP A 99 -4.49 8.00 0.49
CA ASP A 99 -5.44 7.46 -0.50
C ASP A 99 -6.17 6.19 -0.03
N GLY A 100 -6.59 6.17 1.23
CA GLY A 100 -7.29 5.03 1.86
C GLY A 100 -6.40 3.86 2.28
N VAL A 101 -5.08 3.92 2.03
CA VAL A 101 -4.10 2.95 2.53
C VAL A 101 -3.46 3.48 3.80
N GLU A 102 -3.43 2.65 4.85
CA GLU A 102 -2.83 3.00 6.14
C GLU A 102 -1.66 2.07 6.52
N SER A 103 -0.77 2.59 7.36
CA SER A 103 0.27 1.81 8.03
C SER A 103 0.49 2.37 9.43
N SER A 104 0.49 1.48 10.42
CA SER A 104 0.71 1.84 11.82
C SER A 104 2.09 1.38 12.27
N TYR A 105 2.73 2.22 13.08
CA TYR A 105 4.04 2.03 13.67
C TYR A 105 3.91 2.15 15.17
N VAL A 106 4.47 1.20 15.90
CA VAL A 106 4.49 1.21 17.35
C VAL A 106 5.94 1.36 17.79
N TYR A 107 6.21 2.36 18.63
CA TYR A 107 7.51 2.57 19.24
C TYR A 107 7.33 3.05 20.68
N TYR A 108 8.41 2.98 21.47
CA TYR A 108 8.37 3.26 22.90
C TYR A 108 9.26 4.46 23.21
N GLU A 109 8.75 5.41 23.98
CA GLU A 109 9.51 6.55 24.49
C GLU A 109 9.57 6.48 26.02
N ARG A 110 10.68 6.97 26.58
CA ARG A 110 10.85 7.11 28.02
C ARG A 110 10.50 8.55 28.40
N ASP A 111 9.62 8.71 29.37
CA ASP A 111 9.37 10.00 30.04
C ASP A 111 10.65 10.55 30.72
#